data_AF-A0A0A0CXS4-F1
#
_entry.id   AF-A0A0A0CXS4-F1
#
_cell.length_a   1.000
_cell.length_b   1.000
_cell.length_c   1.000
_cell.angle_alpha   90.00
_cell.angle_beta   90.00
_cell.angle_gamma   90.00
#
_symmetry.space_group_name_H-M   'P 1'
#
loop_
_entity.id
_entity.type
_entity.pdbx_description
1 polymer ?
#
loop_
_entity_poly.entity_id
_entity_poly.type
_entity_poly.pdbx_seq_one_letter_code
_entity_poly.pdbx_strand_id
1 'polypeptide(L)'
;MPRTALRPADAQPAAPLPIDRVAALDWDAAAAELDQHGAAVLPALLSPEECRAVAALYSEDKPFRSRVVMARHGFGRGEYKYFAYPLPAPVAGLRAALYPRLAPVANGWNARMGIATRYPERHEDLLEACHAAGQARPTPLLLQYEPGDFN
;
A
#
# COMPACT_ATOMS: atom_id res chain seq x y z
N MET A 1 -49.70 2.77 31.54
CA MET A 1 -49.00 2.74 30.24
C MET A 1 -47.55 2.36 30.49
N PRO A 2 -47.05 1.21 30.01
CA PRO A 2 -45.64 0.84 30.20
C PRO A 2 -44.74 1.68 29.28
N ARG A 3 -43.54 1.99 29.78
CA ARG A 3 -42.48 2.75 29.11
C ARG A 3 -41.87 1.93 27.97
N THR A 4 -41.82 2.47 26.76
CA THR A 4 -40.92 1.95 25.72
C THR A 4 -39.55 2.57 25.94
N ALA A 5 -38.62 1.80 26.50
CA ALA A 5 -37.22 2.16 26.51
C ALA A 5 -36.68 2.13 25.08
N LEU A 6 -36.04 3.21 24.65
CA LEU A 6 -35.28 3.26 23.40
C LEU A 6 -34.11 2.28 23.54
N ARG A 7 -34.07 1.25 22.69
CA ARG A 7 -32.94 0.32 22.58
C ARG A 7 -31.70 1.15 22.19
N PRO A 8 -30.52 0.97 22.84
CA PRO A 8 -29.30 1.56 22.31
C PRO A 8 -29.10 1.01 20.89
N ALA A 9 -28.83 1.90 19.94
CA ALA A 9 -28.49 1.51 18.59
C ALA A 9 -27.30 0.54 18.67
N ASP A 10 -27.48 -0.67 18.15
CA ASP A 10 -26.40 -1.63 18.00
C ASP A 10 -25.28 -0.94 17.23
N ALA A 11 -24.15 -0.68 17.91
CA ALA A 11 -22.97 -0.13 17.26
C ALA A 11 -22.53 -1.17 16.22
N GLN A 12 -22.75 -0.85 14.95
CA GLN A 12 -22.28 -1.67 13.85
C GLN A 12 -20.77 -1.88 14.04
N PRO A 13 -20.26 -3.11 13.98
CA PRO A 13 -18.83 -3.34 14.15
C PRO A 13 -18.09 -2.47 13.14
N ALA A 14 -17.08 -1.73 13.62
CA ALA A 14 -16.26 -0.89 12.76
C ALA A 14 -15.70 -1.75 11.63
N ALA A 15 -15.74 -1.24 10.40
CA ALA A 15 -15.18 -1.95 9.25
C ALA A 15 -13.72 -2.31 9.56
N PRO A 16 -13.27 -3.55 9.29
CA PRO A 16 -11.92 -3.98 9.60
C PRO A 16 -10.92 -3.06 8.90
N LEU A 17 -9.86 -2.68 9.61
CA LEU A 17 -8.83 -1.80 9.07
C LEU A 17 -8.03 -2.56 8.00
N PRO A 18 -7.36 -1.86 7.07
CA PRO A 18 -6.54 -2.51 6.06
C PRO A 18 -5.52 -3.52 6.63
N ILE A 19 -4.98 -3.26 7.84
CA ILE A 19 -4.07 -4.17 8.54
C ILE A 19 -4.70 -5.51 8.89
N ASP A 20 -5.97 -5.53 9.31
CA ASP A 20 -6.67 -6.75 9.71
C ASP A 20 -6.92 -7.64 8.48
N ARG A 21 -7.23 -7.02 7.34
CA ARG A 21 -7.44 -7.73 6.07
C ARG A 21 -6.14 -8.36 5.58
N VAL A 22 -5.02 -7.63 5.67
CA VAL A 22 -3.69 -8.15 5.32
C VAL A 22 -3.30 -9.34 6.19
N ALA A 23 -3.62 -9.30 7.48
CA ALA A 23 -3.30 -10.38 8.41
C ALA A 23 -4.11 -11.67 8.13
N ALA A 24 -5.31 -11.54 7.54
CA ALA A 24 -6.20 -12.66 7.24
C ALA A 24 -5.93 -13.36 5.89
N LEU A 25 -5.00 -12.84 5.07
CA LEU A 25 -4.66 -13.44 3.78
C LEU A 25 -3.88 -14.75 3.93
N ASP A 26 -4.06 -15.64 2.96
CA ASP A 26 -3.22 -16.83 2.79
C ASP A 26 -1.86 -16.42 2.23
N TRP A 27 -0.91 -16.20 3.14
CA TRP A 27 0.44 -15.76 2.81
C TRP A 27 1.30 -16.86 2.18
N ASP A 28 0.98 -18.13 2.44
CA ASP A 28 1.70 -19.25 1.82
C ASP A 28 1.32 -19.33 0.33
N ALA A 29 0.03 -19.18 0.01
CA ALA A 29 -0.44 -19.08 -1.38
C ALA A 29 0.13 -17.85 -2.09
N ALA A 30 0.09 -16.67 -1.46
CA ALA A 30 0.64 -15.45 -2.06
C ALA A 30 2.16 -15.54 -2.29
N ALA A 31 2.91 -16.14 -1.35
CA ALA A 31 4.34 -16.35 -1.52
C ALA A 31 4.64 -17.35 -2.65
N ALA A 32 3.84 -18.41 -2.79
CA ALA A 32 3.98 -19.37 -3.90
C ALA A 32 3.69 -18.72 -5.26
N GLU A 33 2.65 -17.89 -5.37
CA GLU A 33 2.38 -17.12 -6.60
C GLU A 33 3.52 -16.17 -6.94
N LEU A 34 4.05 -15.43 -5.95
CA LEU A 34 5.21 -14.57 -6.12
C LEU A 34 6.43 -15.37 -6.61
N ASP A 35 6.70 -16.54 -6.04
CA ASP A 35 7.80 -17.42 -6.44
C ASP A 35 7.64 -17.92 -7.89
N GLN A 36 6.43 -18.29 -8.29
CA GLN A 36 6.16 -18.91 -9.58
C GLN A 36 6.02 -17.90 -10.72
N HIS A 37 5.41 -16.75 -10.45
CA HIS A 37 4.99 -15.79 -11.47
C HIS A 37 5.66 -14.43 -11.34
N GLY A 38 6.35 -14.15 -10.23
CA GLY A 38 6.89 -12.82 -9.93
C GLY A 38 5.83 -11.80 -9.50
N ALA A 39 4.57 -12.22 -9.36
CA ALA A 39 3.44 -11.39 -8.94
C ALA A 39 2.37 -12.25 -8.25
N ALA A 40 1.58 -11.65 -7.37
CA ALA A 40 0.45 -12.29 -6.70
C ALA A 40 -0.72 -11.31 -6.57
N VAL A 41 -1.95 -11.81 -6.63
CA VAL A 41 -3.16 -11.00 -6.47
C VAL A 41 -3.65 -11.10 -5.02
N LEU A 42 -3.60 -9.99 -4.29
CA LEU A 42 -4.12 -9.91 -2.93
C LEU A 42 -5.56 -9.37 -2.96
N PRO A 43 -6.59 -10.19 -2.67
CA PRO A 43 -7.98 -9.75 -2.74
C PRO A 43 -8.33 -8.78 -1.61
N ALA A 44 -9.19 -7.81 -1.92
CA ALA A 44 -9.91 -6.99 -0.94
C ALA A 44 -9.04 -6.27 0.13
N LEU A 45 -7.83 -5.84 -0.22
CA LEU A 45 -6.98 -5.02 0.67
C LEU A 45 -7.68 -3.71 1.10
N LEU A 46 -8.39 -3.10 0.15
CA LEU A 46 -9.20 -1.91 0.35
C LEU A 46 -10.64 -2.20 -0.09
N SER A 47 -11.60 -1.69 0.69
CA SER A 47 -13.00 -1.68 0.30
C SER A 47 -13.22 -0.71 -0.87
N PRO A 48 -14.33 -0.86 -1.62
CA PRO A 48 -14.66 0.08 -2.69
C PRO A 48 -14.74 1.55 -2.21
N GLU A 49 -15.15 1.78 -0.97
CA GLU A 49 -15.21 3.13 -0.39
C GLU A 49 -13.82 3.70 -0.09
N GLU A 50 -12.93 2.91 0.52
CA GLU A 50 -11.54 3.33 0.75
C GLU A 50 -10.81 3.57 -0.58
N CYS A 51 -11.06 2.74 -1.60
CA CYS A 51 -10.52 2.96 -2.95
C CYS A 51 -10.97 4.31 -3.53
N ARG A 52 -12.27 4.63 -3.44
CA ARG A 52 -12.80 5.93 -3.88
C ARG A 52 -12.20 7.09 -3.09
N ALA A 53 -12.08 6.95 -1.78
CA ALA A 53 -11.50 7.97 -0.92
C ALA A 53 -10.03 8.24 -1.27
N VAL A 54 -9.22 7.19 -1.48
CA VAL A 54 -7.82 7.34 -1.90
C VAL A 54 -7.72 7.94 -3.30
N ALA A 55 -8.57 7.52 -4.24
CA ALA A 55 -8.58 8.06 -5.61
C ALA A 55 -8.95 9.55 -5.63
N ALA A 56 -9.92 9.98 -4.82
CA ALA A 56 -10.34 11.37 -4.73
C ALA A 56 -9.22 12.33 -4.30
N LEU A 57 -8.23 11.83 -3.53
CA LEU A 57 -7.06 12.61 -3.13
C LEU A 57 -6.30 13.17 -4.34
N TYR A 58 -6.33 12.51 -5.51
CA TYR A 58 -5.58 12.97 -6.69
C TYR A 58 -5.89 14.42 -7.09
N SER A 59 -7.15 14.85 -6.88
CA SER A 59 -7.61 16.21 -7.17
C SER A 59 -7.03 17.27 -6.21
N GLU A 60 -6.46 16.85 -5.09
CA GLU A 60 -5.78 17.70 -4.13
C GLU A 60 -4.28 17.80 -4.46
N ASP A 61 -3.66 18.92 -4.07
CA ASP A 61 -2.20 19.09 -4.21
C ASP A 61 -1.44 18.87 -2.90
N LYS A 62 -2.05 19.23 -1.75
CA LYS A 62 -1.41 19.14 -0.42
C LYS A 62 -0.86 17.76 -0.05
N PRO A 63 -1.51 16.62 -0.40
CA PRO A 63 -1.02 15.30 -0.03
C PRO A 63 0.25 14.88 -0.79
N PHE A 64 0.68 15.62 -1.81
CA PHE A 64 1.71 15.20 -2.75
C PHE A 64 2.93 16.12 -2.73
N ARG A 65 4.11 15.54 -2.94
CA ARG A 65 5.37 16.30 -3.04
C ARG A 65 5.75 16.64 -4.48
N SER A 66 5.25 15.87 -5.44
CA SER A 66 5.59 16.04 -6.85
C SER A 66 4.58 15.34 -7.76
N ARG A 67 4.48 15.84 -8.99
CA ARG A 67 3.71 15.27 -10.10
C ARG A 67 4.66 14.96 -11.25
N VAL A 68 4.46 13.82 -11.89
CA VAL A 68 5.17 13.42 -13.10
C VAL A 68 4.16 13.24 -14.21
N VAL A 69 4.38 13.96 -15.31
CA VAL A 69 3.61 13.79 -16.56
C VAL A 69 4.41 12.82 -17.42
N MET A 70 3.93 11.59 -17.55
CA MET A 70 4.69 10.47 -18.12
C MET A 70 5.20 10.77 -19.54
N ALA A 71 4.36 11.42 -20.35
CA ALA A 71 4.69 11.79 -21.73
C ALA A 71 5.93 12.71 -21.85
N ARG A 72 6.24 13.51 -20.82
CA ARG A 72 7.43 14.38 -20.82
C ARG A 72 8.73 13.62 -20.62
N HIS A 73 8.66 12.38 -20.16
CA HIS A 73 9.81 11.55 -19.81
C HIS A 73 9.92 10.29 -20.69
N GLY A 74 9.04 10.13 -21.68
CA GLY A 74 9.00 8.93 -22.53
C GLY A 74 8.47 7.67 -21.82
N PHE A 75 7.75 7.83 -20.70
CA PHE A 75 7.20 6.73 -19.91
C PHE A 75 5.77 6.34 -20.34
N GLY A 76 5.35 6.66 -21.57
CA GLY A 76 3.97 6.47 -22.03
C GLY A 76 3.08 7.70 -21.83
N ARG A 77 1.78 7.50 -21.62
CA ARG A 77 0.76 8.56 -21.48
C ARG A 77 0.00 8.43 -20.17
N GLY A 78 -0.33 9.57 -19.57
CA GLY A 78 -0.90 9.67 -18.23
C GLY A 78 0.03 10.39 -17.26
N GLU A 79 -0.32 10.32 -15.98
CA GLU A 79 0.44 10.97 -14.93
C GLU A 79 0.33 10.30 -13.57
N TYR A 80 1.29 10.60 -12.71
CA TYR A 80 1.24 10.16 -11.33
C TYR A 80 1.75 11.24 -10.39
N LYS A 81 1.21 11.25 -9.16
CA LYS A 81 1.68 12.11 -8.08
C LYS A 81 2.31 11.24 -6.99
N TYR A 82 3.48 11.64 -6.50
CA TYR A 82 4.11 11.02 -5.33
C TYR A 82 3.58 11.65 -4.04
N PHE A 83 3.13 10.85 -3.09
CA PHE A 83 2.67 11.35 -1.79
C PHE A 83 3.81 12.05 -1.03
N ALA A 84 3.46 13.01 -0.17
CA ALA A 84 4.35 13.58 0.85
C ALA A 84 4.19 12.84 2.18
N TYR A 85 5.08 13.09 3.14
CA TYR A 85 4.80 12.75 4.53
C TYR A 85 3.98 13.87 5.19
N PRO A 86 3.06 13.55 6.13
CA PRO A 86 2.63 12.21 6.50
C PRO A 86 1.80 11.54 5.39
N LEU A 87 1.88 10.21 5.30
CA LEU A 87 1.11 9.45 4.31
C LEU A 87 -0.37 9.35 4.72
N PRO A 88 -1.31 9.24 3.76
CA PRO A 88 -2.69 8.90 4.07
C PRO A 88 -2.75 7.60 4.88
N ALA A 89 -3.62 7.59 5.90
CA ALA A 89 -3.76 6.46 6.84
C ALA A 89 -3.85 5.07 6.16
N PRO A 90 -4.68 4.83 5.12
CA PRO A 90 -4.74 3.51 4.49
C PRO A 90 -3.42 3.11 3.81
N VAL A 91 -2.71 4.07 3.19
CA VAL A 91 -1.41 3.81 2.53
C VAL A 91 -0.34 3.50 3.58
N ALA A 92 -0.30 4.27 4.67
CA ALA A 92 0.64 4.03 5.77
C ALA A 92 0.41 2.65 6.41
N GLY A 93 -0.84 2.32 6.71
CA GLY A 93 -1.23 1.04 7.32
C GLY A 93 -0.90 -0.16 6.44
N LEU A 94 -1.23 -0.10 5.15
CA LEU A 94 -0.91 -1.18 4.21
C LEU A 94 0.60 -1.41 4.10
N ARG A 95 1.41 -0.36 4.04
CA ARG A 95 2.88 -0.51 3.99
C ARG A 95 3.43 -1.21 5.23
N ALA A 96 2.98 -0.80 6.41
CA ALA A 96 3.41 -1.40 7.67
C ALA A 96 2.97 -2.87 7.78
N ALA A 97 1.78 -3.21 7.28
CA ALA A 97 1.22 -4.55 7.35
C ALA A 97 1.81 -5.52 6.32
N LEU A 98 2.03 -5.06 5.08
CA LEU A 98 2.54 -5.88 3.97
C LEU A 98 4.03 -6.16 4.12
N TYR A 99 4.81 -5.19 4.62
CA TYR A 99 6.26 -5.33 4.71
C TYR A 99 6.77 -6.60 5.42
N PRO A 100 6.36 -6.91 6.67
CA PRO A 100 6.86 -8.09 7.39
C PRO A 100 6.49 -9.40 6.71
N ARG A 101 5.51 -9.39 5.80
CA ARG A 101 5.09 -10.56 5.02
C ARG A 101 5.93 -10.73 3.75
N LEU A 102 6.36 -9.62 3.14
CA LEU A 102 7.15 -9.60 1.90
C LEU A 102 8.66 -9.71 2.14
N ALA A 103 9.18 -9.17 3.26
CA ALA A 103 10.61 -9.21 3.56
C ALA A 103 11.21 -10.63 3.60
N PRO A 104 10.55 -11.65 4.21
CA PRO A 104 11.03 -13.03 4.18
C PRO A 104 11.10 -13.62 2.77
N VAL A 105 10.11 -13.32 1.91
CA VAL A 105 10.08 -13.78 0.51
C VAL A 105 11.29 -13.21 -0.24
N ALA A 106 11.49 -11.89 -0.17
CA ALA A 106 12.63 -11.22 -0.79
C ALA A 106 13.98 -11.72 -0.25
N ASN A 107 14.09 -11.99 1.05
CA ASN A 107 15.29 -12.57 1.66
C ASN A 107 15.56 -14.00 1.18
N GLY A 108 14.51 -14.81 1.02
CA GLY A 108 14.61 -16.14 0.42
C GLY A 108 15.12 -16.07 -1.02
N TRP A 109 14.62 -15.11 -1.80
CA TRP A 109 15.10 -14.86 -3.17
C TRP A 109 16.58 -14.49 -3.20
N ASN A 110 16.98 -13.53 -2.38
CA ASN A 110 18.38 -13.12 -2.28
C ASN A 110 19.29 -14.28 -1.88
N ALA A 111 18.85 -15.16 -0.96
CA ALA A 111 19.60 -16.34 -0.58
C ALA A 111 19.80 -17.31 -1.76
N ARG A 112 18.73 -17.64 -2.50
CA ARG A 112 18.79 -18.53 -3.67
C ARG A 112 19.67 -17.96 -4.80
N MET A 113 19.70 -16.65 -4.95
CA MET A 113 20.50 -15.94 -5.97
C MET A 113 21.93 -15.62 -5.52
N GLY A 114 22.34 -15.96 -4.29
CA GLY A 114 23.67 -15.63 -3.76
C GLY A 114 23.89 -14.13 -3.50
N ILE A 115 22.81 -13.34 -3.39
CA ILE A 115 22.86 -11.91 -3.05
C ILE A 115 22.99 -11.78 -1.53
N ALA A 116 23.97 -11.01 -1.05
CA ALA A 116 24.24 -10.88 0.39
C ALA A 116 23.22 -10.01 1.14
N THR A 117 22.57 -9.06 0.46
CA THR A 117 21.62 -8.12 1.07
C THR A 117 20.46 -8.84 1.77
N ARG A 118 20.15 -8.44 2.99
CA ARG A 118 18.97 -8.89 3.74
C ARG A 118 18.14 -7.70 4.19
N TYR A 119 16.85 -7.77 3.92
CA TYR A 119 15.87 -6.82 4.43
C TYR A 119 15.56 -7.13 5.90
N PRO A 120 15.50 -6.12 6.77
CA PRO A 120 15.17 -6.33 8.19
C PRO A 120 13.73 -6.82 8.37
N GLU A 121 13.41 -7.28 9.58
CA GLU A 121 12.08 -7.81 9.88
C GLU A 121 11.02 -6.70 9.99
N ARG A 122 11.41 -5.52 10.52
CA ARG A 122 10.49 -4.39 10.74
C ARG A 122 10.61 -3.36 9.64
N HIS A 123 9.47 -2.80 9.22
CA HIS A 123 9.42 -1.76 8.18
C HIS A 123 10.14 -0.48 8.62
N GLU A 124 10.09 -0.15 9.90
CA GLU A 124 10.79 1.01 10.47
C GLU A 124 12.31 0.87 10.34
N ASP A 125 12.89 -0.31 10.60
CA ASP A 125 14.32 -0.56 10.46
C ASP A 125 14.78 -0.37 9.01
N LEU A 126 13.95 -0.78 8.03
CA LEU A 126 14.22 -0.52 6.63
C LEU A 126 14.20 0.99 6.33
N LEU A 127 13.23 1.72 6.89
CA LEU A 127 13.14 3.17 6.69
C LEU A 127 14.34 3.89 7.31
N GLU A 128 14.79 3.48 8.49
CA GLU A 128 16.01 4.01 9.11
C GLU A 128 17.24 3.75 8.24
N ALA A 129 17.40 2.54 7.72
CA ALA A 129 18.49 2.20 6.80
C ALA A 129 18.43 3.05 5.51
N CYS A 130 17.25 3.21 4.92
CA CYS A 130 17.03 4.09 3.76
C CYS A 130 17.39 5.54 4.09
N HIS A 131 16.95 6.06 5.24
CA HIS A 131 17.23 7.44 5.66
C HIS A 131 18.73 7.66 5.90
N ALA A 132 19.41 6.71 6.54
CA ALA A 132 20.86 6.73 6.72
C ALA A 132 21.61 6.72 5.38
N ALA A 133 21.05 6.08 4.35
CA ALA A 133 21.56 6.09 2.98
C ALA A 133 21.11 7.32 2.16
N GLY A 134 20.47 8.32 2.76
CA GLY A 134 20.03 9.55 2.09
C GLY A 134 18.69 9.43 1.34
N GLN A 135 17.99 8.30 1.43
CA GLN A 135 16.70 8.05 0.79
C GLN A 135 15.54 8.44 1.72
N ALA A 136 15.36 9.73 1.98
CA ALA A 136 14.37 10.23 2.96
C ALA A 136 12.95 10.48 2.41
N ARG A 137 12.72 10.31 1.10
CA ARG A 137 11.43 10.63 0.47
C ARG A 137 10.53 9.39 0.44
N PRO A 138 9.21 9.52 0.69
CA PRO A 138 8.30 8.38 0.58
C PRO A 138 8.21 7.87 -0.86
N THR A 139 8.07 6.57 -1.11
CA THR A 139 7.92 6.04 -2.47
C THR A 139 6.48 5.83 -2.97
N PRO A 140 5.42 5.81 -2.13
CA PRO A 140 4.04 5.67 -2.63
C PRO A 140 3.64 6.78 -3.60
N LEU A 141 2.91 6.38 -4.63
CA LEU A 141 2.36 7.26 -5.65
C LEU A 141 0.91 6.87 -5.96
N LEU A 142 0.18 7.78 -6.59
CA LEU A 142 -1.15 7.55 -7.14
C LEU A 142 -1.12 7.91 -8.62
N LEU A 143 -1.57 7.00 -9.48
CA LEU A 143 -1.65 7.21 -10.92
C LEU A 143 -3.04 7.72 -11.32
N GLN A 144 -3.07 8.59 -12.33
CA GLN A 144 -4.29 8.93 -13.08
C GLN A 144 -4.07 8.58 -14.54
N TYR A 145 -4.96 7.74 -15.06
CA TYR A 145 -5.07 7.41 -16.47
C TYR A 145 -6.44 7.78 -17.00
N GLU A 146 -6.45 8.35 -18.19
CA GLU A 146 -7.63 8.61 -18.99
C GLU A 146 -7.76 7.56 -20.12
N PRO A 147 -8.92 7.44 -20.77
CA PRO A 147 -9.08 6.54 -21.91
C PRO A 147 -8.00 6.77 -22.98
N GLY A 148 -7.20 5.73 -23.28
CA GLY A 148 -6.11 5.78 -24.26
C GLY A 148 -4.71 6.03 -23.70
N ASP A 149 -4.59 6.20 -22.38
CA ASP A 149 -3.33 6.23 -21.66
C ASP A 149 -2.70 4.84 -21.46
N PHE A 150 -1.39 4.80 -21.20
CA PHE A 150 -0.61 3.57 -21.03
C PHE A 150 0.74 3.84 -20.34
N ASN A 151 1.31 2.80 -19.73
CA ASN A 151 2.69 2.75 -19.23
C ASN A 151 3.49 1.78 -20.10
#